data_AF-A0A227HW96-F1
#
_entry.id   AF-A0A227HW96-F1
#
_cell.length_a   1.000
_cell.length_b   1.000
_cell.length_c   1.000
_cell.angle_alpha   90.00
_cell.angle_beta   90.00
_cell.angle_gamma   90.00
#
_symmetry.space_group_name_H-M   'P 1'
#
loop_
_entity.id
_entity.type
_entity.pdbx_description
1 polymer ?
#
loop_
_entity_poly.entity_id
_entity_poly.type
_entity_poly.pdbx_seq_one_letter_code
_entity_poly.pdbx_strand_id
1 'polypeptide(L)' 'RTFQTHSPIVDSIEVKRRGAVRRAKLYYLRERSGKSARIKEKLAKK' A
#
# COMPACT_ATOMS: atom_id res chain seq x y z
N ARG A 1 4.00 -5.60 8.65
CA ARG A 1 5.46 -5.77 8.86
C ARG A 1 6.16 -4.51 8.38
N THR A 2 7.24 -4.11 9.03
CA THR A 2 8.05 -2.95 8.68
C THR A 2 9.41 -3.43 8.19
N PHE A 3 9.95 -2.78 7.17
CA PHE A 3 11.27 -3.07 6.61
C PHE A 3 12.13 -1.80 6.67
N GLN A 4 13.44 -1.98 6.84
CA GLN A 4 14.41 -0.89 6.76
C GLN A 4 14.80 -0.66 5.30
N THR A 5 14.90 0.60 4.88
CA THR A 5 15.17 0.98 3.49
C THR A 5 16.59 0.64 3.02
N HIS A 6 17.58 0.70 3.92
CA HIS A 6 19.01 0.49 3.61
C HIS A 6 19.56 -0.82 4.20
N SER A 7 18.69 -1.81 4.41
CA SER A 7 19.13 -3.11 4.92
C SER A 7 19.76 -3.93 3.79
N PRO A 8 20.92 -4.57 4.00
CA PRO A 8 21.54 -5.46 3.01
C PRO A 8 20.72 -6.74 2.75
N ILE A 9 19.69 -7.01 3.55
CA ILE A 9 18.79 -8.16 3.39
C ILE A 9 17.71 -7.88 2.31
N VAL A 10 17.42 -6.61 2.02
CA VAL A 10 16.40 -6.23 1.03
C VAL A 10 17.09 -5.89 -0.29
N ASP A 11 16.81 -6.69 -1.32
CA ASP A 11 17.37 -6.49 -2.67
C ASP A 11 16.82 -5.22 -3.34
N SER A 12 15.51 -5.15 -3.57
CA SER A 12 14.87 -4.05 -4.29
C SER A 12 13.42 -3.80 -3.86
N ILE A 13 12.95 -2.56 -4.05
CA ILE A 13 11.57 -2.14 -3.73
C ILE A 13 10.92 -1.56 -4.99
N GLU A 14 10.03 -2.34 -5.61
CA GLU A 14 9.28 -1.93 -6.80
C GLU A 14 7.80 -1.65 -6.48
N VAL A 15 7.27 -0.56 -7.05
CA VAL A 15 5.85 -0.20 -6.90
C VAL A 15 5.01 -0.94 -7.95
N LYS A 16 4.35 -2.02 -7.55
CA LYS A 16 3.48 -2.80 -8.46
C LYS A 16 2.21 -2.06 -8.89
N ARG A 17 1.58 -1.31 -7.97
CA ARG A 17 0.32 -0.59 -8.22
C ARG A 17 0.13 0.55 -7.23
N ARG A 18 -0.60 1.59 -7.63
CA ARG A 18 -0.94 2.74 -6.76
C ARG A 18 -2.40 2.71 -6.38
N GLY A 19 -2.73 2.64 -5.10
CA GLY A 19 -4.12 2.69 -4.61
C GLY A 19 -4.65 4.12 -4.50
N ALA A 20 -5.96 4.30 -4.73
CA ALA A 20 -6.66 5.55 -4.47
C ALA A 20 -7.04 5.62 -2.98
N VAL A 21 -6.21 6.33 -2.19
CA VAL A 21 -6.40 6.51 -0.74
C VAL A 21 -6.38 7.99 -0.38
N ARG A 22 -7.14 8.36 0.66
CA ARG A 22 -7.20 9.74 1.19
C ARG A 22 -6.29 9.96 2.40
N ARG A 23 -5.94 8.90 3.12
CA ARG A 23 -5.14 8.95 4.36
C ARG A 23 -3.74 8.40 4.10
N ALA A 24 -2.72 9.04 4.69
CA ALA A 24 -1.34 8.56 4.61
C ALA A 24 -1.12 7.25 5.38
N LYS A 25 -1.75 7.12 6.56
CA LYS A 25 -1.71 5.89 7.38
C LYS A 25 -2.98 5.07 7.17
N LEU A 26 -2.81 3.80 6.80
CA LEU A 26 -3.91 2.88 6.47
C LEU A 26 -4.37 2.02 7.66
N TYR A 27 -4.28 2.54 8.88
CA TYR A 27 -4.66 1.79 10.08
C TYR A 27 -6.15 1.42 10.12
N TYR A 28 -7.00 2.21 9.47
CA TYR A 28 -8.43 1.91 9.32
C TYR A 28 -8.71 0.61 8.56
N LEU A 29 -7.73 0.05 7.85
CA LEU A 29 -7.87 -1.26 7.20
C LEU A 29 -7.72 -2.42 8.19
N ARG A 30 -7.16 -2.19 9.39
CA ARG A 30 -6.96 -3.26 10.40
C ARG A 30 -8.27 -3.83 10.92
N GLU A 31 -9.31 -2.99 11.01
CA GLU A 31 -10.65 -3.37 11.47
C GLU A 31 -11.57 -3.79 10.32
N ARG A 32 -11.13 -3.62 9.06
CA ARG A 32 -11.95 -3.92 7.87
C ARG A 32 -11.55 -5.25 7.26
N SER A 33 -12.54 -6.01 6.81
CA SER A 33 -12.33 -7.29 6.14
C SER A 33 -13.16 -7.41 4.86
N GLY A 34 -12.79 -8.37 4.00
CA GLY A 34 -13.49 -8.69 2.76
C GLY A 34 -13.54 -7.53 1.77
N LYS A 35 -14.72 -7.32 1.16
CA LYS A 35 -14.94 -6.27 0.12
C LYS A 35 -14.63 -4.87 0.64
N SER A 36 -14.83 -4.60 1.93
CA SER A 36 -14.65 -3.28 2.55
C SER A 36 -13.18 -2.85 2.70
N ALA A 37 -12.26 -3.82 2.74
CA ALA A 37 -10.83 -3.58 2.85
C ALA A 37 -10.15 -3.37 1.47
N ARG A 38 -10.86 -3.62 0.37
CA ARG A 38 -10.30 -3.54 -0.98
C ARG A 38 -10.15 -2.09 -1.42
N ILE A 39 -8.92 -1.65 -1.64
CA ILE A 39 -8.61 -0.33 -2.19
C ILE A 39 -8.65 -0.40 -3.72
N LYS A 40 -9.37 0.54 -4.35
CA LYS A 40 -9.38 0.71 -5.81
C LYS A 40 -8.05 1.28 -6.30
N GLU A 41 -7.64 0.90 -7.50
CA GLU A 41 -6.43 1.45 -8.11
C GLU A 41 -6.63 2.91 -8.54
N LYS A 42 -5.58 3.72 -8.38
CA LYS A 42 -5.53 5.09 -8.86
C LYS A 42 -5.16 5.06 -10.34
N LEU A 43 -6.19 4.96 -11.18
CA LEU A 43 -6.08 5.14 -12.62
C LEU A 43 -5.83 6.62 -12.91
N ALA A 44 -4.57 7.05 -12.81
CA ALA A 44 -4.19 8.34 -13.37
C ALA A 44 -4.33 8.23 -14.89
N LYS A 45 -5.30 8.93 -15.47
CA LYS A 45 -5.29 9.17 -16.91
C LYS A 45 -4.00 9.95 -17.20
N LYS A 46 -3.14 9.35 -18.01
CA LYS A 46 -2.02 10.05 -18.63
C LYS A 46 -2.57 11.05 -19.65
#